data_AF-A0A1G6VBX0-F1
#
_entry.id   AF-A0A1G6VBX0-F1
#
_cell.length_a   1.000
_cell.length_b   1.000
_cell.length_c   1.000
_cell.angle_alpha   90.00
_cell.angle_beta   90.00
_cell.angle_gamma   90.00
#
_symmetry.space_group_name_H-M   'P 1'
#
loop_
_entity.id
_entity.type
_entity.pdbx_description
1 polymer ?
#
loop_
_entity_poly.entity_id
_entity_poly.type
_entity_poly.pdbx_seq_one_letter_code
_entity_poly.pdbx_strand_id
1 'polypeptide(L)'
;MDHEVPGDEFRITVEAGDPLLDARPNAAPATSEPEPVPQCPHRVRVRDLNSTGRLLYAGGMFALVLAWPVLIVGLFIGGFLLSLGAGFAGHFPITAGLALLLGAMLTTVGVFAVNLTWKRPHRPDPVMLWLSTAGVLLTLFGTSALGRWMDWHWAPAFTIPSALIAALLWYLRTLLDDRNDCEAEPDLPPQAERFLKPLPD
;
A
#
# COMPACT_ATOMS: atom_id res chain seq x y z
N MET A 1 32.43 -57.78 -7.76
CA MET A 1 31.99 -58.09 -6.39
C MET A 1 31.90 -56.78 -5.64
N ASP A 2 30.84 -56.07 -6.00
CA ASP A 2 29.89 -55.30 -5.18
C ASP A 2 30.46 -54.53 -3.99
N HIS A 3 30.67 -53.24 -4.25
CA HIS A 3 30.84 -52.19 -3.26
C HIS A 3 29.53 -52.00 -2.47
N GLU A 4 29.60 -52.34 -1.19
CA GLU A 4 28.58 -52.07 -0.20
C GLU A 4 28.61 -50.57 0.14
N VAL A 5 27.56 -49.85 -0.27
CA VAL A 5 27.37 -48.42 0.05
C VAL A 5 26.79 -48.36 1.47
N PRO A 6 27.48 -47.76 2.47
CA PRO A 6 26.90 -47.59 3.79
C PRO A 6 25.75 -46.58 3.66
N GLY A 7 24.54 -47.00 4.03
CA GLY A 7 23.40 -46.12 4.13
C GLY A 7 23.65 -45.07 5.21
N ASP A 8 23.74 -43.81 4.78
CA ASP A 8 23.65 -42.65 5.66
C ASP A 8 22.22 -42.61 6.23
N GLU A 9 22.04 -43.28 7.37
CA GLU A 9 20.86 -43.15 8.20
C GLU A 9 20.86 -41.73 8.76
N PHE A 10 20.03 -40.85 8.20
CA PHE A 10 19.78 -39.52 8.76
C PHE A 10 19.11 -39.66 10.14
N ARG A 11 19.93 -39.94 11.15
CA ARG A 11 19.52 -39.95 12.55
C ARG A 11 19.54 -38.51 13.04
N ILE A 12 18.36 -37.89 13.06
CA ILE A 12 18.15 -36.61 13.74
C ILE A 12 18.41 -36.87 15.24
N THR A 13 19.60 -36.56 15.69
CA THR A 13 19.91 -36.48 17.12
C THR A 13 19.31 -35.20 17.64
N VAL A 14 18.11 -35.29 18.19
CA VAL A 14 17.54 -34.24 19.03
C VAL A 14 18.44 -34.16 20.26
N GLU A 15 19.27 -33.12 20.35
CA GLU A 15 19.96 -32.79 21.59
C GLU A 15 18.89 -32.58 22.66
N ALA A 16 18.92 -33.42 23.69
CA ALA A 16 18.08 -33.26 24.85
C ALA A 16 18.49 -31.94 25.52
N GLY A 17 17.61 -30.93 25.41
CA GLY A 17 17.74 -29.68 26.15
C GLY A 17 17.91 -29.99 27.64
N ASP A 18 18.94 -29.35 28.21
CA ASP A 18 19.36 -29.46 29.60
C ASP A 18 18.16 -29.41 30.58
N PRO A 19 17.87 -30.47 31.36
CA PRO A 19 16.68 -30.53 32.23
C PRO A 19 16.80 -29.70 33.52
N LEU A 20 17.75 -28.76 33.60
CA LEU A 20 18.12 -28.08 34.85
C LEU A 20 17.51 -26.68 35.06
N LEU A 21 16.32 -26.43 34.49
CA LEU A 21 15.52 -25.23 34.83
C LEU A 21 14.04 -25.52 35.14
N ASP A 22 13.68 -26.77 35.48
CA ASP A 22 12.37 -27.10 36.06
C ASP A 22 12.43 -27.23 37.58
N ALA A 23 12.40 -26.08 38.26
CA ALA A 23 12.03 -26.00 39.68
C ALA A 23 11.31 -24.68 40.00
N ARG A 24 10.47 -24.19 39.08
CA ARG A 24 9.41 -23.25 39.45
C ARG A 24 8.05 -23.92 39.21
N PRO A 25 7.18 -23.98 40.23
CA PRO A 25 5.89 -24.65 40.13
C PRO A 25 5.04 -23.92 39.09
N ASN A 26 4.65 -24.63 38.02
CA ASN A 26 3.52 -24.37 37.12
C ASN A 26 2.83 -23.00 37.29
N ALA A 27 3.54 -21.91 36.98
CA ALA A 27 2.87 -20.69 36.60
C ALA A 27 2.38 -20.97 35.18
N ALA A 28 1.07 -21.06 35.00
CA ALA A 28 0.46 -21.01 33.68
C ALA A 28 1.23 -19.96 32.86
N PRO A 29 1.62 -20.23 31.59
CA PRO A 29 2.30 -19.24 30.78
C PRO A 29 1.44 -17.99 30.90
N ALA A 30 1.98 -16.95 31.53
CA ALA A 30 1.30 -15.69 31.65
C ALA A 30 0.96 -15.36 30.21
N THR A 31 -0.31 -15.48 29.87
CA THR A 31 -0.85 -14.92 28.65
C THR A 31 -0.56 -13.45 28.87
N SER A 32 0.56 -12.99 28.32
CA SER A 32 0.85 -11.58 28.23
C SER A 32 -0.33 -11.07 27.45
N GLU A 33 -1.30 -10.51 28.18
CA GLU A 33 -2.38 -9.78 27.56
C GLU A 33 -1.69 -8.83 26.59
N PRO A 34 -1.99 -8.92 25.29
CA PRO A 34 -1.29 -8.13 24.29
C PRO A 34 -1.36 -6.69 24.75
N GLU A 35 -0.19 -6.13 25.06
CA GLU A 35 -0.07 -4.79 25.61
C GLU A 35 -0.87 -3.87 24.70
N PRO A 36 -1.87 -3.14 25.23
CA PRO A 36 -2.81 -2.42 24.40
C PRO A 36 -2.03 -1.44 23.53
N VAL A 37 -1.99 -1.70 22.22
CA VAL A 37 -1.28 -0.85 21.25
C VAL A 37 -1.68 0.59 21.52
N PRO A 38 -0.75 1.48 21.91
CA PRO A 38 -1.09 2.84 22.31
C PRO A 38 -1.93 3.47 21.19
N GLN A 39 -3.19 3.78 21.52
CA GLN A 39 -4.10 4.39 20.57
C GLN A 39 -3.55 5.79 20.32
N CYS A 40 -3.00 6.02 19.14
CA CYS A 40 -2.56 7.35 18.77
C CYS A 40 -3.74 8.33 18.98
N PRO A 41 -3.55 9.40 19.76
CA PRO A 41 -4.63 10.31 20.15
C PRO A 41 -5.30 10.98 18.95
N HIS A 42 -4.59 11.09 17.83
CA HIS A 42 -5.03 11.72 16.58
C HIS A 42 -6.04 10.92 15.75
N ARG A 43 -6.81 10.01 16.36
CA ARG A 43 -7.86 9.27 15.63
C ARG A 43 -9.03 10.19 15.28
N VAL A 44 -9.00 10.78 14.09
CA VAL A 44 -10.10 11.59 13.55
C VAL A 44 -11.21 10.69 13.00
N ARG A 45 -12.45 10.86 13.50
CA ARG A 45 -13.62 10.19 12.90
C ARG A 45 -14.20 11.09 11.82
N VAL A 46 -14.79 10.47 10.78
CA VAL A 46 -15.45 11.21 9.67
C VAL A 46 -16.52 12.20 10.16
N ARG A 47 -17.20 11.88 11.27
CA ARG A 47 -18.21 12.77 11.88
C ARG A 47 -17.64 14.07 12.45
N ASP A 48 -16.36 14.08 12.82
CA ASP A 48 -15.65 15.19 13.46
C ASP A 48 -15.08 16.16 12.40
N LEU A 49 -15.09 15.76 11.11
CA LEU A 49 -14.73 16.60 9.97
C LEU A 49 -15.78 17.68 9.70
N ASN A 50 -15.31 18.88 9.34
CA ASN A 50 -16.14 19.95 8.79
C ASN A 50 -16.48 19.69 7.30
N SER A 51 -17.21 20.60 6.64
CA SER A 51 -17.64 20.41 5.24
C SER A 51 -16.46 20.24 4.28
N THR A 52 -15.39 21.01 4.46
CA THR A 52 -14.18 20.92 3.62
C THR A 52 -13.46 19.58 3.82
N GLY A 53 -13.28 19.15 5.07
CA GLY A 53 -12.68 17.84 5.39
C GLY A 53 -13.52 16.68 4.85
N ARG A 54 -14.85 16.77 4.93
CA ARG A 54 -15.78 15.77 4.36
C ARG A 54 -15.69 15.71 2.84
N LEU A 55 -15.58 16.85 2.15
CA LEU A 55 -15.39 16.90 0.71
C LEU A 55 -14.07 16.25 0.30
N LEU A 56 -12.98 16.53 1.03
CA LEU A 56 -11.68 15.91 0.80
C LEU A 56 -11.72 14.39 1.01
N TYR A 57 -12.35 13.94 2.10
CA TYR A 57 -12.56 12.52 2.38
C TYR A 57 -13.40 11.84 1.29
N ALA A 58 -14.55 12.43 0.93
CA ALA A 58 -15.43 11.89 -0.12
C ALA A 58 -14.73 11.85 -1.48
N GLY A 59 -13.99 12.90 -1.84
CA GLY A 59 -13.18 12.93 -3.06
C GLY A 59 -12.10 11.84 -3.07
N GLY A 60 -11.43 11.62 -1.94
CA GLY A 60 -10.48 10.52 -1.78
C GLY A 60 -11.13 9.15 -1.93
N MET A 61 -12.27 8.89 -1.28
CA MET A 61 -13.00 7.62 -1.41
C MET A 61 -13.50 7.41 -2.84
N PHE A 62 -13.96 8.46 -3.50
CA PHE A 62 -14.37 8.40 -4.90
C PHE A 62 -13.20 8.05 -5.82
N ALA A 63 -12.04 8.67 -5.64
CA ALA A 63 -10.82 8.33 -6.37
C ALA A 63 -10.39 6.88 -6.16
N LEU A 64 -10.50 6.36 -4.93
CA LEU A 64 -10.22 4.94 -4.63
C LEU A 64 -11.16 4.00 -5.40
N VAL A 65 -12.48 4.29 -5.37
CA VAL A 65 -13.49 3.47 -6.08
C VAL A 65 -13.25 3.50 -7.59
N LEU A 66 -12.91 4.65 -8.16
CA LEU A 66 -12.61 4.78 -9.59
C LEU A 66 -11.29 4.12 -9.99
N ALA A 67 -10.28 4.10 -9.11
CA ALA A 67 -9.00 3.50 -9.42
C ALA A 67 -9.10 1.97 -9.50
N TRP A 68 -9.91 1.31 -8.67
CA TRP A 68 -10.02 -0.15 -8.64
C TRP A 68 -10.27 -0.80 -10.01
N PRO A 69 -11.29 -0.37 -10.80
CA PRO A 69 -11.50 -0.88 -12.15
C PRO A 69 -10.28 -0.67 -13.06
N VAL A 70 -9.66 0.50 -13.01
CA VAL A 70 -8.46 0.81 -13.82
C VAL A 70 -7.30 -0.13 -13.46
N LEU A 71 -7.09 -0.40 -12.18
CA LEU A 71 -6.04 -1.30 -11.72
C LEU A 71 -6.30 -2.75 -12.17
N ILE A 72 -7.53 -3.25 -12.01
CA ILE A 72 -7.91 -4.60 -12.43
C ILE A 72 -7.76 -4.75 -13.95
N VAL A 73 -8.27 -3.78 -14.72
CA VAL A 73 -8.16 -3.78 -16.18
C VAL A 73 -6.70 -3.65 -16.62
N GLY A 74 -5.92 -2.80 -15.95
CA GLY A 74 -4.49 -2.63 -16.21
C GLY A 74 -3.67 -3.90 -15.95
N LEU A 75 -3.94 -4.61 -14.86
CA LEU A 75 -3.32 -5.91 -14.57
C LEU A 75 -3.69 -6.95 -15.62
N PHE A 76 -4.97 -7.02 -16.00
CA PHE A 76 -5.45 -7.98 -17.00
C PHE A 76 -4.85 -7.71 -18.39
N ILE A 77 -4.95 -6.48 -18.88
CA ILE A 77 -4.38 -6.08 -20.17
C ILE A 77 -2.85 -6.23 -20.14
N GLY A 78 -2.20 -5.83 -19.04
CA GLY A 78 -0.76 -5.97 -18.86
C GLY A 78 -0.30 -7.42 -18.97
N GLY A 79 -0.94 -8.33 -18.22
CA GLY A 79 -0.67 -9.76 -18.29
C GLY A 79 -0.94 -10.36 -19.68
N PHE A 80 -2.04 -9.95 -20.33
CA PHE A 80 -2.39 -10.39 -21.68
C PHE A 80 -1.33 -9.97 -22.71
N LEU A 81 -0.90 -8.70 -22.69
CA LEU A 81 0.12 -8.19 -23.60
C LEU A 81 1.48 -8.88 -23.39
N LEU A 82 1.85 -9.18 -22.13
CA LEU A 82 3.06 -9.97 -21.84
C LEU A 82 2.97 -11.38 -22.43
N SER A 83 1.81 -12.04 -22.33
CA SER A 83 1.57 -13.36 -22.92
C SER A 83 1.68 -13.34 -24.46
N LEU A 84 1.09 -12.33 -25.12
CA LEU A 84 1.24 -12.14 -26.56
C LEU A 84 2.68 -11.85 -26.96
N GLY A 85 3.35 -10.95 -26.23
CA GLY A 85 4.72 -10.55 -26.52
C GLY A 85 5.71 -11.71 -26.46
N ALA A 86 5.54 -12.63 -25.51
CA ALA A 86 6.32 -13.85 -25.41
C ALA A 86 6.12 -14.78 -26.62
N GLY A 87 4.92 -14.84 -27.18
CA GLY A 87 4.61 -15.68 -28.34
C GLY A 87 5.11 -15.11 -29.68
N PHE A 88 5.13 -13.79 -29.83
CA PHE A 88 5.42 -13.11 -31.10
C PHE A 88 6.78 -12.39 -31.16
N ALA A 89 7.61 -12.49 -30.11
CA ALA A 89 8.88 -11.75 -29.96
C ALA A 89 8.74 -10.22 -30.13
N GLY A 90 7.55 -9.68 -29.83
CA GLY A 90 7.24 -8.27 -30.00
C GLY A 90 7.75 -7.45 -28.81
N HIS A 91 8.66 -6.52 -29.05
CA HIS A 91 9.18 -5.62 -27.99
C HIS A 91 8.11 -4.65 -27.47
N PHE A 92 7.20 -4.23 -28.35
CA PHE A 92 6.10 -3.32 -28.01
C PHE A 92 5.11 -3.92 -26.99
N PRO A 93 4.46 -5.09 -27.22
CA PRO A 93 3.51 -5.65 -26.26
C PRO A 93 4.18 -6.00 -24.92
N ILE A 94 5.45 -6.40 -24.93
CA ILE A 94 6.21 -6.65 -23.69
C ILE A 94 6.37 -5.35 -22.88
N THR A 95 6.85 -4.27 -23.51
CA THR A 95 7.11 -3.00 -22.80
C THR A 95 5.83 -2.33 -22.31
N ALA A 96 4.77 -2.28 -23.14
CA ALA A 96 3.47 -1.76 -22.73
C ALA A 96 2.83 -2.63 -21.64
N GLY A 97 2.91 -3.96 -21.79
CA GLY A 97 2.36 -4.92 -20.82
C GLY A 97 3.05 -4.82 -19.46
N LEU A 98 4.38 -4.77 -19.44
CA LEU A 98 5.16 -4.61 -18.22
C LEU A 98 4.87 -3.28 -17.52
N ALA A 99 4.77 -2.19 -18.28
CA ALA A 99 4.46 -0.87 -17.73
C ALA A 99 3.05 -0.81 -17.10
N LEU A 100 2.04 -1.40 -17.75
CA LEU A 100 0.69 -1.49 -17.18
C LEU A 100 0.65 -2.37 -15.92
N LEU A 101 1.32 -3.52 -15.95
CA LEU A 101 1.36 -4.45 -14.82
C LEU A 101 2.03 -3.80 -13.60
N LEU A 102 3.26 -3.30 -13.77
CA LEU A 102 4.01 -2.63 -12.70
C LEU A 102 3.31 -1.33 -12.27
N GLY A 103 2.77 -0.58 -13.21
CA GLY A 103 2.00 0.64 -12.93
C GLY A 103 0.81 0.38 -12.00
N ALA A 104 0.04 -0.68 -12.27
CA ALA A 104 -1.08 -1.08 -11.42
C ALA A 104 -0.63 -1.59 -10.05
N MET A 105 0.41 -2.42 -9.98
CA MET A 105 0.95 -2.91 -8.70
C MET A 105 1.44 -1.75 -7.81
N LEU A 106 2.20 -0.81 -8.37
CA LEU A 106 2.73 0.33 -7.63
C LEU A 106 1.64 1.33 -7.22
N THR A 107 0.65 1.56 -8.07
CA THR A 107 -0.49 2.43 -7.71
C THR A 107 -1.32 1.83 -6.57
N THR A 108 -1.36 0.50 -6.43
CA THR A 108 -2.04 -0.18 -5.32
C THR A 108 -1.41 0.20 -3.96
N VAL A 109 -0.10 0.49 -3.91
CA VAL A 109 0.56 1.06 -2.72
C VAL A 109 -0.06 2.40 -2.34
N GLY A 110 -0.34 3.26 -3.32
CA GLY A 110 -1.02 4.54 -3.10
C GLY A 110 -2.44 4.38 -2.56
N VAL A 111 -3.20 3.40 -3.07
CA VAL A 111 -4.54 3.05 -2.54
C VAL A 111 -4.47 2.68 -1.06
N PHE A 112 -3.51 1.82 -0.68
CA PHE A 112 -3.31 1.44 0.71
C PHE A 112 -2.87 2.62 1.58
N ALA A 113 -1.95 3.45 1.08
CA ALA A 113 -1.46 4.63 1.78
C ALA A 113 -2.60 5.62 2.07
N VAL A 114 -3.46 5.93 1.09
CA VAL A 114 -4.62 6.82 1.30
C VAL A 114 -5.56 6.26 2.36
N ASN A 115 -5.88 4.96 2.29
CA ASN A 115 -6.75 4.32 3.28
C ASN A 115 -6.12 4.34 4.68
N LEU A 116 -4.82 4.10 4.79
CA LEU A 116 -4.10 4.16 6.06
C LEU A 116 -4.08 5.58 6.63
N THR A 117 -3.79 6.59 5.80
CA THR A 117 -3.79 8.00 6.20
C THR A 117 -5.16 8.47 6.67
N TRP A 118 -6.25 8.02 6.05
CA TRP A 118 -7.59 8.36 6.54
C TRP A 118 -7.96 7.66 7.85
N LYS A 119 -7.42 6.47 8.11
CA LYS A 119 -7.62 5.76 9.38
C LYS A 119 -6.77 6.37 10.50
N ARG A 120 -5.58 6.86 10.16
CA ARG A 120 -4.59 7.44 11.06
C ARG A 120 -3.94 8.63 10.35
N PRO A 121 -4.40 9.87 10.61
CA PRO A 121 -3.98 11.07 9.88
C PRO A 121 -2.55 11.48 10.26
N HIS A 122 -1.59 10.70 9.78
CA HIS A 122 -0.17 11.00 9.80
C HIS A 122 0.32 11.31 8.40
N ARG A 123 1.42 12.06 8.33
CA ARG A 123 2.15 12.30 7.09
C ARG A 123 2.39 10.97 6.35
N PRO A 124 1.93 10.84 5.09
CA PRO A 124 2.21 9.66 4.29
C PRO A 124 3.72 9.44 4.14
N ASP A 125 4.15 8.19 4.25
CA ASP A 125 5.54 7.78 4.05
C ASP A 125 6.04 8.24 2.66
N PRO A 126 7.20 8.92 2.56
CA PRO A 126 7.73 9.38 1.27
C PRO A 126 7.92 8.24 0.26
N VAL A 127 8.27 7.03 0.72
CA VAL A 127 8.46 5.85 -0.15
C VAL A 127 7.13 5.47 -0.80
N MET A 128 6.04 5.39 -0.04
CA MET A 128 4.72 5.06 -0.58
C MET A 128 4.26 6.09 -1.63
N LEU A 129 4.56 7.36 -1.39
CA LEU A 129 4.23 8.46 -2.28
C LEU A 129 5.05 8.40 -3.59
N TRP A 130 6.35 8.11 -3.51
CA TRP A 130 7.18 7.92 -4.70
C TRP A 130 6.79 6.69 -5.50
N LEU A 131 6.49 5.56 -4.83
CA LEU A 131 5.99 4.34 -5.47
C LEU A 131 4.66 4.61 -6.18
N SER A 132 3.71 5.28 -5.52
CA SER A 132 2.44 5.64 -6.15
C SER A 132 2.64 6.55 -7.36
N THR A 133 3.55 7.53 -7.27
CA THR A 133 3.85 8.45 -8.39
C THR A 133 4.48 7.69 -9.56
N ALA A 134 5.43 6.79 -9.29
CA ALA A 134 6.02 5.92 -10.31
C ALA A 134 4.95 5.02 -10.95
N GLY A 135 4.02 4.49 -10.16
CA GLY A 135 2.87 3.73 -10.65
C GLY A 135 2.01 4.50 -11.63
N VAL A 136 1.72 5.77 -11.34
CA VAL A 136 0.98 6.67 -12.25
C VAL A 136 1.75 6.88 -13.56
N LEU A 137 3.05 7.16 -13.48
CA LEU A 137 3.88 7.40 -14.67
C LEU A 137 3.99 6.15 -15.57
N LEU A 138 4.16 4.97 -14.97
CA LEU A 138 4.17 3.70 -15.72
C LEU A 138 2.81 3.39 -16.35
N THR A 139 1.71 3.63 -15.62
CA THR A 139 0.36 3.47 -16.17
C THR A 139 0.13 4.45 -17.32
N LEU A 140 0.62 5.68 -17.21
CA LEU A 140 0.51 6.70 -18.27
C LEU A 140 1.30 6.30 -19.50
N PHE A 141 2.52 5.83 -19.32
CA PHE A 141 3.33 5.30 -20.40
C PHE A 141 2.66 4.11 -21.08
N GLY A 142 2.21 3.11 -20.31
CA GLY A 142 1.56 1.90 -20.83
C GLY A 142 0.26 2.20 -21.58
N THR A 143 -0.61 3.04 -21.02
CA THR A 143 -1.87 3.45 -21.66
C THR A 143 -1.65 4.32 -22.90
N SER A 144 -0.63 5.19 -22.89
CA SER A 144 -0.26 5.99 -24.07
C SER A 144 0.31 5.12 -25.20
N ALA A 145 1.17 4.16 -24.86
CA ALA A 145 1.72 3.21 -25.81
C ALA A 145 0.60 2.38 -26.44
N LEU A 146 -0.29 1.81 -25.61
CA LEU A 146 -1.46 1.05 -26.07
C LEU A 146 -2.40 1.90 -26.92
N GLY A 147 -2.67 3.14 -26.50
CA GLY A 147 -3.50 4.09 -27.22
C GLY A 147 -2.96 4.40 -28.61
N ARG A 148 -1.63 4.58 -28.76
CA ARG A 148 -1.04 4.76 -30.10
C ARG A 148 -1.15 3.53 -30.98
N TRP A 149 -1.04 2.34 -30.41
CA TRP A 149 -1.14 1.09 -31.18
C TRP A 149 -2.56 0.78 -31.65
N MET A 150 -3.57 1.13 -30.84
CA MET A 150 -4.99 0.91 -31.11
C MET A 150 -5.70 2.12 -31.75
N ASP A 151 -4.98 3.22 -31.98
CA ASP A 151 -5.52 4.53 -32.39
C ASP A 151 -6.57 5.10 -31.41
N TRP A 152 -6.37 4.87 -30.11
CA TRP A 152 -7.20 5.40 -29.02
C TRP A 152 -6.52 6.57 -28.33
N HIS A 153 -6.71 7.78 -28.86
CA HIS A 153 -6.10 8.99 -28.31
C HIS A 153 -6.53 9.33 -26.87
N TRP A 154 -7.66 8.77 -26.42
CA TRP A 154 -8.21 8.98 -25.09
C TRP A 154 -7.71 7.96 -24.05
N ALA A 155 -6.93 6.94 -24.43
CA ALA A 155 -6.41 5.93 -23.51
C ALA A 155 -5.61 6.52 -22.31
N PRO A 156 -4.80 7.59 -22.45
CA PRO A 156 -4.12 8.20 -21.31
C PRO A 156 -5.06 8.71 -20.21
N ALA A 157 -6.32 9.03 -20.53
CA ALA A 157 -7.31 9.51 -19.56
C ALA A 157 -7.63 8.45 -18.48
N PHE A 158 -7.39 7.17 -18.74
CA PHE A 158 -7.52 6.11 -17.74
C PHE A 158 -6.55 6.29 -16.55
N THR A 159 -5.51 7.12 -16.67
CA THR A 159 -4.57 7.38 -15.57
C THR A 159 -5.09 8.40 -14.55
N ILE A 160 -6.17 9.11 -14.87
CA ILE A 160 -6.72 10.18 -14.03
C ILE A 160 -7.03 9.69 -12.60
N PRO A 161 -7.74 8.56 -12.37
CA PRO A 161 -8.01 8.08 -11.02
C PRO A 161 -6.73 7.82 -10.20
N SER A 162 -5.73 7.20 -10.82
CA SER A 162 -4.42 6.94 -10.18
C SER A 162 -3.68 8.24 -9.86
N ALA A 163 -3.72 9.21 -10.79
CA ALA A 163 -3.12 10.52 -10.60
C ALA A 163 -3.79 11.29 -9.45
N LEU A 164 -5.12 11.19 -9.31
CA LEU A 164 -5.86 11.78 -8.19
C LEU A 164 -5.43 11.19 -6.83
N ILE A 165 -5.17 9.88 -6.76
CA ILE A 165 -4.64 9.23 -5.55
C ILE A 165 -3.26 9.79 -5.20
N ALA A 166 -2.34 9.84 -6.17
CA ALA A 166 -1.00 10.39 -5.95
C ALA A 166 -1.04 11.87 -5.54
N ALA A 167 -1.87 12.68 -6.20
CA ALA A 167 -2.07 14.09 -5.86
C ALA A 167 -2.64 14.26 -4.46
N LEU A 168 -3.60 13.41 -4.05
CA LEU A 168 -4.14 13.41 -2.69
C LEU A 168 -3.07 13.06 -1.65
N LEU A 169 -2.20 12.09 -1.91
CA LEU A 169 -1.09 11.75 -1.01
C LEU A 169 -0.08 12.90 -0.87
N TRP A 170 0.29 13.54 -1.98
CA TRP A 170 1.13 14.74 -1.96
C TRP A 170 0.49 15.86 -1.14
N TYR A 171 -0.79 16.12 -1.37
CA TYR A 171 -1.56 17.11 -0.62
C TYR A 171 -1.60 16.80 0.88
N LEU A 172 -1.97 15.57 1.26
CA LEU A 172 -2.01 15.13 2.66
C LEU A 172 -0.63 15.18 3.33
N ARG A 173 0.45 14.91 2.59
CA ARG A 173 1.82 15.05 3.09
C ARG A 173 2.17 16.49 3.48
N THR A 174 1.65 17.47 2.74
CA THR A 174 1.86 18.88 3.08
C THR A 174 1.06 19.36 4.29
N LEU A 175 -0.03 18.66 4.64
CA LEU A 175 -0.95 19.05 5.70
C LEU A 175 -0.73 18.34 7.04
N LEU A 176 -0.18 17.12 6.99
CA LEU A 176 -0.06 16.25 8.16
C LEU A 176 1.38 16.21 8.68
N ASP A 177 1.51 16.04 9.99
CA ASP A 177 2.79 15.92 10.68
C ASP A 177 3.27 14.47 10.80
N ASP A 178 4.55 14.33 11.14
CA ASP A 178 5.19 13.03 11.23
C ASP A 178 4.63 12.21 12.40
N ARG A 179 4.65 10.89 12.26
CA ARG A 179 4.17 9.97 13.28
C ARG A 179 5.04 10.02 14.54
N ASN A 180 6.33 10.29 14.38
CA ASN A 180 7.29 10.31 15.47
C ASN A 180 7.00 11.42 16.49
N ASP A 181 6.29 12.47 16.07
CA ASP A 181 5.97 13.62 16.94
C ASP A 181 4.70 13.37 17.76
N CYS A 182 3.92 12.32 17.46
CA CYS A 182 2.58 12.11 18.04
C CYS A 182 2.57 11.70 19.51
N GLU A 183 3.67 11.18 20.06
CA GLU A 183 3.78 10.88 21.50
C GLU A 183 4.26 12.10 22.28
N ALA A 184 5.04 12.98 21.65
CA ALA A 184 5.60 14.18 22.27
C ALA A 184 4.62 15.37 22.22
N GLU A 185 3.81 15.46 21.16
CA GLU A 185 2.87 16.55 20.89
C GLU A 185 1.47 15.95 20.68
N PRO A 186 0.63 15.88 21.74
CA PRO A 186 -0.73 15.32 21.64
C PRO A 186 -1.73 16.28 20.99
N ASP A 187 -1.33 17.53 20.77
CA ASP A 187 -2.15 18.55 20.13
C ASP A 187 -2.16 18.35 18.61
N LEU A 188 -3.31 18.63 17.99
CA LEU A 188 -3.44 18.49 16.55
C LEU A 188 -2.64 19.59 15.83
N PRO A 189 -2.04 19.28 14.66
CA PRO A 189 -1.40 20.29 13.84
C PRO A 189 -2.37 21.45 13.54
N PRO A 190 -1.94 22.72 13.60
CA PRO A 190 -2.81 23.87 13.28
C PRO A 190 -3.42 23.79 11.86
N GLN A 191 -2.76 23.07 10.96
CA GLN A 191 -3.23 22.84 9.61
C GLN A 191 -4.35 21.79 9.56
N ALA A 192 -4.29 20.76 10.41
CA ALA A 192 -5.30 19.73 10.51
C ALA A 192 -6.59 20.25 11.16
N GLU A 193 -6.48 21.18 12.12
CA GLU A 193 -7.62 21.85 12.76
C GLU A 193 -8.57 22.51 11.75
N ARG A 194 -8.04 23.01 10.62
CA ARG A 194 -8.84 23.62 9.54
C ARG A 194 -9.84 22.66 8.89
N PHE A 195 -9.68 21.35 9.07
CA PHE A 195 -10.56 20.32 8.52
C PHE A 195 -11.49 19.70 9.57
N LEU A 196 -11.32 20.08 10.83
CA LEU A 196 -12.13 19.60 11.95
C LEU A 196 -13.24 20.61 12.27
N LYS A 197 -14.29 20.13 12.94
CA LYS A 197 -15.27 21.00 13.58
C LYS A 197 -14.62 21.70 14.78
N PRO A 198 -15.09 22.90 15.17
CA PRO A 198 -14.67 23.50 16.43
C PRO A 198 -14.94 22.51 17.57
N LEU A 199 -13.96 22.32 18.44
CA LEU A 199 -14.14 21.54 19.66
C LEU A 199 -15.17 22.27 20.52
N PRO A 200 -16.16 21.56 21.11
CA PRO A 200 -17.02 22.17 22.11
C PRO A 200 -16.16 22.56 23.32
N ASP A 201 -16.28 23.82 23.75
CA ASP A 201 -15.64 24.37 24.97
C ASP A 201 -16.03 23.59 26.24
#